data_AF-A0A968PDY3-F1
#
_entry.id   AF-A0A968PDY3-F1
#
_cell.length_a   1.000
_cell.length_b   1.000
_cell.length_c   1.000
_cell.angle_alpha   90.00
_cell.angle_beta   90.00
_cell.angle_gamma   90.00
#
_symmetry.space_group_name_H-M   'P 1'
#
loop_
_entity.id
_entity.type
_entity.pdbx_description
1 polymer ?
#
loop_
_entity_poly.entity_id
_entity_poly.type
_entity_poly.pdbx_seq_one_letter_code
_entity_poly.pdbx_strand_id
1 'polypeptide(L)'
;MQSAHLEEALLAVAAAIWKESTEPIRSELIYQQLCASGEAIPEGAMNAVFRSLQRDGVLGGTLLINEEAQRTHGGFVITWLDPSYLT
;
A
#
# COMPACT_ATOMS: atom_id res chain seq x y z
N MET A 1 -7.19 -12.41 10.63
CA MET A 1 -7.61 -11.16 11.31
C MET A 1 -6.60 -10.05 11.10
N GLN A 2 -5.30 -10.23 11.33
CA GLN A 2 -4.29 -9.16 11.18
C GLN A 2 -4.14 -8.62 9.75
N SER A 3 -4.32 -9.46 8.71
CA SER A 3 -4.17 -9.04 7.31
C SER A 3 -5.30 -8.14 6.81
N ALA A 4 -6.54 -8.36 7.25
CA ALA A 4 -7.69 -7.55 6.82
C ALA A 4 -7.61 -6.11 7.36
N HIS A 5 -7.19 -5.96 8.63
CA HIS A 5 -6.95 -4.65 9.23
C HIS A 5 -5.83 -3.88 8.52
N LEU A 6 -4.71 -4.55 8.20
CA LEU A 6 -3.61 -3.94 7.48
C LEU A 6 -4.03 -3.51 6.06
N GLU A 7 -4.86 -4.31 5.39
CA GLU A 7 -5.41 -3.99 4.07
C GLU A 7 -6.29 -2.74 4.11
N GLU A 8 -7.23 -2.67 5.06
CA GLU A 8 -8.09 -1.49 5.25
C GLU A 8 -7.27 -0.23 5.55
N ALA A 9 -6.29 -0.32 6.45
CA ALA A 9 -5.43 0.80 6.81
C ALA A 9 -4.57 1.27 5.61
N LEU A 10 -4.00 0.33 4.86
CA LEU A 10 -3.22 0.62 3.65
C LEU A 10 -4.07 1.35 2.60
N LEU A 11 -5.29 0.86 2.35
CA LEU A 11 -6.21 1.47 1.39
C LEU A 11 -6.64 2.87 1.84
N ALA A 12 -6.91 3.06 3.13
CA ALA A 12 -7.26 4.37 3.67
C ALA A 12 -6.13 5.40 3.46
N VAL A 13 -4.88 5.01 3.73
CA VAL A 13 -3.71 5.86 3.51
C VAL A 13 -3.49 6.13 2.01
N ALA A 14 -3.57 5.09 1.17
CA ALA A 14 -3.42 5.24 -0.27
C ALA A 14 -4.47 6.18 -0.86
N ALA A 15 -5.74 6.04 -0.44
CA ALA A 15 -6.84 6.90 -0.86
C ALA A 15 -6.65 8.35 -0.40
N ALA A 16 -6.19 8.58 0.83
CA ALA A 16 -5.92 9.93 1.33
C ALA A 16 -4.83 10.62 0.50
N ILE A 17 -3.72 9.93 0.22
CA ILE A 17 -2.64 10.47 -0.62
C ILE A 17 -3.15 10.75 -2.05
N TRP A 18 -3.93 9.83 -2.62
CA TRP A 18 -4.48 9.96 -3.98
C TRP A 18 -5.44 11.15 -4.14
N LYS A 19 -6.22 11.46 -3.10
CA LYS A 19 -7.11 12.63 -3.09
C LYS A 19 -6.35 13.96 -3.15
N GLU A 20 -5.11 13.98 -2.64
CA GLU A 20 -4.27 15.18 -2.59
C GLU A 20 -3.31 15.29 -3.78
N SER A 21 -2.99 14.18 -4.46
CA SER A 21 -2.04 14.15 -5.57
C SER A 21 -2.39 13.08 -6.60
N THR A 22 -2.22 13.41 -7.88
CA THR A 22 -2.32 12.45 -8.99
C THR A 22 -0.98 11.78 -9.33
N GLU A 23 0.06 12.03 -8.54
CA GLU A 23 1.36 11.40 -8.74
C GLU A 23 1.36 9.94 -8.27
N PRO A 24 2.20 9.07 -8.87
CA PRO A 24 2.36 7.70 -8.39
C PRO A 24 2.80 7.63 -6.93
N ILE A 25 2.15 6.78 -6.14
CA ILE A 25 2.42 6.65 -4.70
C ILE A 25 3.49 5.59 -4.48
N ARG A 26 4.61 5.99 -3.86
CA ARG A 26 5.60 5.03 -3.38
C ARG A 26 5.08 4.32 -2.13
N SER A 27 5.15 3.00 -2.12
CA SER A 27 4.78 2.16 -0.97
C SER A 27 5.48 2.54 0.34
N GLU A 28 6.68 3.12 0.25
CA GLU A 28 7.41 3.70 1.39
C GLU A 28 6.61 4.81 2.10
N LEU A 29 5.92 5.68 1.36
CA LEU A 29 5.11 6.76 1.95
C LEU A 29 3.93 6.19 2.74
N ILE A 30 3.31 5.14 2.21
CA ILE A 30 2.21 4.45 2.88
C ILE A 30 2.72 3.78 4.16
N TYR A 31 3.84 3.05 4.07
CA TYR A 31 4.47 2.44 5.24
C TYR A 31 4.81 3.46 6.33
N GLN A 32 5.40 4.60 5.96
CA GLN A 32 5.73 5.66 6.91
C GLN A 32 4.48 6.21 7.63
N GLN A 33 3.38 6.43 6.92
CA GLN A 33 2.13 6.90 7.54
C GLN A 33 1.51 5.86 8.47
N LEU A 34 1.51 4.58 8.08
CA LEU A 34 1.01 3.50 8.93
C LEU A 34 1.85 3.34 10.21
N CYS A 35 3.18 3.39 10.09
CA CYS A 35 4.05 3.37 11.27
C CYS A 35 3.83 4.60 12.16
N ALA A 36 3.61 5.79 11.57
CA ALA A 36 3.30 7.00 12.33
C ALA A 36 1.95 6.92 13.06
N SER A 37 0.98 6.15 12.56
CA SER A 37 -0.28 5.85 13.25
C SER A 37 -0.16 4.74 14.30
N GLY A 38 1.03 4.18 14.51
CA GLY A 38 1.31 3.15 15.50
C GLY A 38 1.08 1.72 15.02
N GLU A 39 0.93 1.48 13.72
CA GLU A 39 0.77 0.13 13.17
C GLU A 39 2.06 -0.69 13.30
N ALA A 40 1.92 -1.89 13.85
CA ALA A 40 2.99 -2.88 13.89
C ALA A 40 2.90 -3.80 12.67
N ILE A 41 3.65 -3.46 11.62
CA ILE A 41 3.64 -4.17 10.34
C ILE A 41 4.74 -5.24 10.34
N PRO A 42 4.40 -6.54 10.23
CA PRO A 42 5.40 -7.60 10.11
C PRO A 42 6.18 -7.52 8.79
N GLU A 43 7.42 -8.04 8.79
CA GLU A 43 8.25 -8.14 7.58
C GLU A 43 7.50 -8.88 6.46
N GLY A 44 7.47 -8.28 5.27
CA GLY A 44 6.81 -8.82 4.08
C GLY A 44 5.27 -8.72 4.07
N ALA A 45 4.62 -8.31 5.17
CA ALA A 45 3.16 -8.24 5.24
C ALA A 45 2.59 -7.26 4.20
N MET A 46 3.20 -6.08 4.04
CA MET A 46 2.77 -5.13 3.01
C MET A 46 2.91 -5.68 1.59
N ASN A 47 3.98 -6.43 1.29
CA ASN A 47 4.14 -7.03 -0.04
C ASN A 47 2.99 -7.99 -0.36
N ALA A 48 2.61 -8.82 0.62
CA ALA A 48 1.50 -9.76 0.47
C ALA A 48 0.18 -9.03 0.23
N VAL A 49 -0.10 -7.96 0.99
CA VAL A 49 -1.31 -7.14 0.82
C VAL A 49 -1.34 -6.46 -0.54
N PHE A 50 -0.25 -5.80 -0.96
CA PHE A 50 -0.17 -5.17 -2.28
C PHE A 50 -0.42 -6.17 -3.42
N ARG A 51 0.18 -7.37 -3.34
CA ARG A 51 -0.04 -8.41 -4.34
C ARG A 51 -1.48 -8.90 -4.37
N SER A 52 -2.13 -9.03 -3.21
CA SER A 52 -3.55 -9.40 -3.15
C SER A 52 -4.41 -8.33 -3.81
N LEU A 53 -4.27 -7.08 -3.39
CA LEU A 53 -5.03 -5.95 -3.94
C LEU A 53 -4.78 -5.74 -5.44
N GLN A 54 -3.55 -5.96 -5.91
CA GLN A 54 -3.25 -5.90 -7.34
C GLN A 54 -3.94 -7.02 -8.12
N ARG A 55 -3.92 -8.24 -7.60
CA ARG A 55 -4.61 -9.39 -8.21
C ARG A 55 -6.12 -9.18 -8.23
N ASP A 56 -6.67 -8.56 -7.19
CA ASP A 56 -8.10 -8.33 -7.03
C ASP A 56 -8.57 -7.08 -7.81
N GLY A 57 -7.66 -6.39 -8.50
CA GLY A 57 -7.97 -5.24 -9.34
C GLY A 57 -8.28 -3.97 -8.55
N VAL A 58 -7.94 -3.91 -7.27
CA VAL A 58 -8.14 -2.74 -6.40
C VAL A 58 -7.06 -1.69 -6.61
N LEU A 59 -5.82 -2.12 -6.92
CA LEU A 59 -4.71 -1.22 -7.22
C LEU A 59 -3.91 -1.65 -8.44
N GLY A 60 -3.35 -0.67 -9.13
CA GLY A 60 -2.41 -0.85 -10.22
C GLY A 60 -1.05 -0.31 -9.80
N GLY A 61 0.03 -0.96 -10.22
CA GLY A 61 1.36 -0.49 -9.88
C GLY A 61 2.48 -1.39 -10.37
N THR A 62 3.69 -0.87 -10.21
CA THR A 62 4.93 -1.54 -10.60
C THR A 62 5.70 -1.99 -9.37
N LEU A 63 6.17 -3.24 -9.38
CA LEU A 63 7.06 -3.77 -8.36
C LEU A 63 8.48 -3.25 -8.57
N LEU A 64 9.11 -2.76 -7.50
CA LEU A 64 10.51 -2.38 -7.48
C LEU A 64 11.37 -3.63 -7.35
N ILE A 65 12.41 -3.73 -8.17
CA ILE A 65 13.41 -4.81 -8.13
C ILE A 65 14.40 -4.53 -7.00
N ASN A 66 13.90 -4.53 -5.76
CA ASN A 66 14.68 -4.37 -4.55
C ASN A 66 14.05 -5.24 -3.44
N GLU A 67 14.75 -6.31 -3.06
CA GLU A 67 14.27 -7.27 -2.06
C GLU A 67 14.09 -6.66 -0.67
N GLU A 68 14.95 -5.71 -0.28
CA GLU A 68 14.83 -5.00 0.99
C GLU A 68 13.56 -4.14 1.02
N ALA A 69 13.33 -3.37 -0.05
CA ALA A 69 12.11 -2.58 -0.19
C ALA A 69 10.84 -3.44 -0.12
N GLN A 70 10.88 -4.62 -0.76
CA GLN A 70 9.77 -5.57 -0.71
C GLN A 70 9.50 -6.10 0.70
N ARG A 71 10.55 -6.41 1.46
CA ARG A 71 10.42 -6.91 2.83
C ARG A 71 9.99 -5.83 3.82
N THR A 72 10.46 -4.59 3.66
CA THR A 72 10.17 -3.50 4.60
C THR A 72 8.82 -2.86 4.35
N HIS A 73 8.58 -2.35 3.14
CA HIS A 73 7.41 -1.53 2.83
C HIS A 73 6.63 -2.04 1.62
N GLY A 74 6.88 -3.28 1.18
CA GLY A 74 6.17 -3.90 0.08
C GLY A 74 6.81 -3.71 -1.30
N GLY A 75 7.57 -2.62 -1.52
CA GLY A 75 8.34 -2.41 -2.75
C GLY A 75 7.49 -2.14 -3.99
N PHE A 76 6.39 -1.40 -3.84
CA PHE A 76 5.50 -1.00 -4.95
C PHE A 76 5.55 0.50 -5.23
N VAL A 77 5.26 0.85 -6.49
CA VAL A 77 4.82 2.18 -6.92
C VAL A 77 3.40 2.04 -7.44
N ILE A 78 2.43 2.60 -6.71
CA ILE A 78 1.00 2.56 -7.07
C ILE A 78 0.75 3.64 -8.11
N THR A 79 0.22 3.25 -9.26
CA THR A 79 -0.06 4.12 -10.41
C THR A 79 -1.55 4.26 -10.69
N TRP A 80 -2.39 3.53 -9.96
CA TRP A 80 -3.84 3.59 -10.05
C TRP A 80 -4.47 2.97 -8.81
N LEU A 81 -5.62 3.50 -8.38
CA LEU A 81 -6.45 2.98 -7.29
C LEU A 81 -7.90 2.92 -7.77
N ASP A 82 -8.63 1.88 -7.39
CA ASP A 82 -10.05 1.75 -7.69
C ASP A 82 -10.84 2.94 -7.09
N PRO A 83 -11.58 3.72 -7.91
CA PRO A 83 -12.33 4.88 -7.46
C PRO A 83 -13.37 4.60 -6.36
N SER A 84 -13.83 3.36 -6.19
CA SER A 84 -14.75 2.97 -5.11
C SER A 84 -14.14 3.13 -3.71
N TYR A 85 -12.81 3.19 -3.60
CA TYR A 85 -12.09 3.45 -2.35
C TYR A 85 -11.79 4.95 -2.15
N LEU A 86 -12.20 5.81 -3.08
CA LEU A 86 -12.03 7.26 -2.98
C LEU A 86 -13.28 7.99 -2.46
N THR A 87 -14.37 7.29 -2.16
CA THR A 87 -15.58 7.91 -1.59
C THR A 87 -15.44 8.31 -0.13
#